data_AF-A0A9P6I8H3-F1
#
_entry.id   AF-A0A9P6I8H3-F1
#
_cell.length_a   1.000
_cell.length_b   1.000
_cell.length_c   1.000
_cell.angle_alpha   90.00
_cell.angle_beta   90.00
_cell.angle_gamma   90.00
#
_symmetry.space_group_name_H-M   'P 1'
#
loop_
_entity.id
_entity.type
_entity.pdbx_description
1 polymer ?
#
loop_
_entity_poly.entity_id
_entity_poly.type
_entity_poly.pdbx_seq_one_letter_code
_entity_poly.pdbx_strand_id
1 'polypeptide(L)'
;MHCLCRQSPLRALLASMSQLHIEPAATRLPQRIGSNLLPAYRTTSKSTFTTISQKPSTTPARNTEKQQQEKNEGGEGFRKIGVSKWESKGFAEGPRRKRPSELTEEERREHAKTRRREMHNKQEHWKIQKEALKEKFPEGWRPMKRLSPDAMAGIKALHAQYPEEYTTAKLAAMFEMSPEAIRRILRAKWEASPEEEQKRQERWFRRGVNVWSRWAEMGVKPPQKWRREGVARDKSFHENRKAAIERRQAEEAREDQGEKLQRKLGDSIM
;
A
#
# COMPACT_ATOMS: atom_id res chain seq x y z
N MET A 1 -31.40 28.37 74.16
CA MET A 1 -32.49 27.40 74.04
C MET A 1 -32.62 27.00 72.56
N HIS A 2 -32.07 25.83 72.22
CA HIS A 2 -32.34 24.92 71.08
C HIS A 2 -32.75 25.53 69.71
N CYS A 3 -31.89 25.55 68.68
CA CYS A 3 -31.56 24.45 67.74
C CYS A 3 -32.78 23.76 67.09
N LEU A 4 -32.93 23.86 65.76
CA LEU A 4 -32.68 22.77 64.79
C LEU A 4 -33.22 23.10 63.39
N CYS A 5 -32.31 23.29 62.43
CA CYS A 5 -32.52 22.83 61.05
C CYS A 5 -32.01 21.38 60.97
N ARG A 6 -32.81 20.43 60.46
CA ARG A 6 -32.41 19.25 59.64
C ARG A 6 -33.49 18.17 59.64
N GLN A 7 -33.91 17.77 58.44
CA GLN A 7 -34.18 16.40 57.94
C GLN A 7 -35.19 16.52 56.78
N SER A 8 -34.74 16.55 55.53
CA SER A 8 -34.26 15.46 54.67
C SER A 8 -35.38 15.00 53.72
N PRO A 9 -35.16 15.08 52.39
CA PRO A 9 -36.09 14.57 51.39
C PRO A 9 -35.92 13.06 51.30
N LEU A 10 -37.02 12.30 51.18
CA LEU A 10 -37.15 11.05 50.43
C LEU A 10 -38.49 10.36 50.76
N ARG A 11 -39.21 9.97 49.68
CA ARG A 11 -40.34 9.02 49.57
C ARG A 11 -41.78 9.55 49.61
N ALA A 12 -42.34 9.71 48.41
CA ALA A 12 -43.66 9.18 48.03
C ALA A 12 -43.64 8.96 46.50
N LEU A 13 -43.52 7.70 46.04
CA LEU A 13 -44.61 6.84 45.54
C LEU A 13 -45.17 7.34 44.19
N LEU A 14 -44.68 6.82 43.05
CA LEU A 14 -45.27 5.70 42.30
C LEU A 14 -46.79 5.82 42.07
N ALA A 15 -47.21 6.37 40.92
CA ALA A 15 -48.46 6.01 40.25
C ALA A 15 -48.50 6.55 38.79
N SER A 16 -49.05 5.72 37.89
CA SER A 16 -49.61 6.00 36.57
C SER A 16 -48.69 6.43 35.40
N MET A 17 -48.20 5.44 34.66
CA MET A 17 -48.04 5.56 33.20
C MET A 17 -48.77 4.38 32.54
N SER A 18 -49.94 4.65 31.96
CA SER A 18 -50.64 3.73 31.06
C SER A 18 -51.40 4.52 29.99
N GLN A 19 -51.23 4.06 28.75
CA GLN A 19 -52.02 4.35 27.55
C GLN A 19 -51.98 5.77 26.97
N LEU A 20 -51.32 5.93 25.81
CA LEU A 20 -51.98 6.38 24.57
C LEU A 20 -51.33 5.71 23.34
N HIS A 21 -52.15 4.94 22.63
CA HIS A 21 -51.96 4.47 21.26
C HIS A 21 -52.21 5.65 20.29
N ILE A 22 -51.31 5.89 19.34
CA ILE A 22 -51.59 6.62 18.10
C ILE A 22 -50.87 5.90 16.95
N GLU A 23 -51.66 5.46 15.97
CA GLU A 23 -51.30 4.74 14.74
C GLU A 23 -50.50 5.60 13.72
N PRO A 24 -49.83 4.99 12.73
CA PRO A 24 -48.79 5.61 11.91
C PRO A 24 -49.32 6.30 10.64
N ALA A 25 -48.95 7.57 10.45
CA ALA A 25 -49.24 8.31 9.23
C ALA A 25 -48.16 8.08 8.16
N ALA A 26 -48.56 7.43 7.07
CA ALA A 26 -47.80 7.35 5.82
C ALA A 26 -47.76 8.70 5.07
N THR A 27 -46.70 8.88 4.27
CA THR A 27 -46.54 9.82 3.14
C THR A 27 -46.46 11.32 3.43
N ARG A 28 -45.24 11.89 3.26
CA ARG A 28 -45.00 13.19 2.58
C ARG A 28 -43.50 13.38 2.28
N LEU A 29 -43.14 13.24 1.00
CA LEU A 29 -41.85 13.67 0.45
C LEU A 29 -41.84 15.22 0.33
N PRO A 30 -40.82 15.93 0.81
CA PRO A 30 -40.60 17.31 0.38
C PRO A 30 -39.79 17.32 -0.93
N GLN A 31 -40.41 17.90 -1.94
CA GLN A 31 -39.80 18.26 -3.21
C GLN A 31 -38.76 19.37 -3.01
N ARG A 32 -37.64 19.24 -3.75
CA ARG A 32 -36.96 20.31 -4.49
C ARG A 32 -36.46 21.53 -3.67
N ILE A 33 -35.16 21.54 -3.35
CA ILE A 33 -34.42 22.77 -3.02
C ILE A 33 -33.24 22.90 -3.98
N GLY A 34 -33.05 24.14 -4.43
CA GLY A 34 -32.25 24.56 -5.58
C GLY A 34 -30.78 24.13 -5.57
N SER A 35 -30.33 23.89 -6.79
CA SER A 35 -28.96 24.00 -7.25
C SER A 35 -28.35 25.37 -6.95
N ASN A 36 -27.02 25.38 -6.81
CA ASN A 36 -26.07 26.51 -6.89
C ASN A 36 -25.45 26.90 -5.55
N LEU A 37 -24.32 26.25 -5.22
CA LEU A 37 -23.20 26.82 -4.47
C LEU A 37 -21.96 25.96 -4.77
N LEU A 38 -21.30 26.25 -5.88
CA LEU A 38 -19.90 25.85 -6.11
C LEU A 38 -19.06 27.13 -6.16
N PRO A 39 -17.93 27.21 -5.42
CA PRO A 39 -17.02 28.34 -5.50
C PRO A 39 -16.27 28.34 -6.83
N ALA A 40 -16.33 29.46 -7.53
CA ALA A 40 -15.58 29.71 -8.76
C ALA A 40 -14.07 29.75 -8.46
N TYR A 41 -13.34 28.73 -8.91
CA TYR A 41 -11.88 28.79 -8.97
C TYR A 41 -11.48 29.61 -10.21
N ARG A 42 -10.78 30.72 -9.98
CA ARG A 42 -10.14 31.49 -11.05
C ARG A 42 -8.95 30.70 -11.57
N THR A 43 -9.00 30.29 -12.84
CA THR A 43 -7.81 29.82 -13.55
C THR A 43 -7.02 31.04 -14.00
N THR A 44 -5.78 31.18 -13.51
CA THR A 44 -4.82 32.12 -14.09
C THR A 44 -4.11 31.41 -15.23
N SER A 45 -4.44 31.81 -16.45
CA SER A 45 -3.69 31.41 -17.64
C SER A 45 -2.41 32.24 -17.72
N LYS A 46 -1.27 31.56 -17.62
CA LYS A 46 0.00 32.07 -18.18
C LYS A 46 0.60 31.02 -19.10
N SER A 47 0.29 31.23 -20.37
CA SER A 47 1.00 30.78 -21.55
C SER A 47 2.48 31.16 -21.47
N THR A 48 3.36 30.23 -21.85
CA THR A 48 4.28 30.37 -23.00
C THR A 48 5.11 29.08 -23.09
N PHE A 49 4.93 28.26 -24.14
CA PHE A 49 6.05 27.86 -25.02
C PHE A 49 5.58 27.14 -26.29
N THR A 50 5.70 27.89 -27.39
CA THR A 50 6.26 27.54 -28.71
C THR A 50 6.07 26.14 -29.30
N THR A 51 5.19 26.12 -30.29
CA THR A 51 5.04 25.22 -31.43
C THR A 51 6.36 24.75 -32.06
N ILE A 52 6.60 23.43 -32.08
CA ILE A 52 7.37 22.78 -33.15
C ILE A 52 6.50 21.68 -33.76
N SER A 53 6.18 21.91 -35.02
CA SER A 53 5.37 21.08 -35.92
C SER A 53 6.25 20.01 -36.55
N GLN A 54 5.93 18.72 -36.34
CA GLN A 54 6.27 17.66 -37.29
C GLN A 54 5.14 16.63 -37.36
N LYS A 55 4.62 16.46 -38.59
CA LYS A 55 3.55 15.55 -38.99
C LYS A 55 4.08 14.12 -39.27
N PRO A 56 3.19 13.11 -39.32
CA PRO A 56 3.55 11.69 -39.27
C PRO A 56 3.99 11.11 -40.63
N SER A 57 4.94 10.19 -40.62
CA SER A 57 5.34 9.40 -41.78
C SER A 57 4.64 8.04 -41.81
N THR A 58 3.89 7.85 -42.88
CA THR A 58 3.22 6.63 -43.36
C THR A 58 4.24 5.53 -43.71
N THR A 59 3.82 4.26 -43.60
CA THR A 59 4.54 3.04 -43.98
C THR A 59 4.88 2.97 -45.48
N PRO A 60 5.75 2.02 -45.89
CA PRO A 60 5.19 1.00 -46.78
C PRO A 60 5.67 -0.43 -46.48
N ALA A 61 4.72 -1.35 -46.62
CA ALA A 61 4.95 -2.76 -46.86
C ALA A 61 5.70 -2.96 -48.19
N ARG A 62 6.65 -3.89 -48.25
CA ARG A 62 7.22 -4.37 -49.52
C ARG A 62 7.27 -5.89 -49.53
N ASN A 63 6.37 -6.43 -50.34
CA ASN A 63 6.40 -7.77 -50.92
C ASN A 63 7.67 -7.95 -51.75
N THR A 64 8.33 -9.09 -51.60
CA THR A 64 9.12 -9.71 -52.67
C THR A 64 8.77 -11.18 -52.72
N GLU A 65 7.90 -11.50 -53.68
CA GLU A 65 7.54 -12.82 -54.14
C GLU A 65 8.20 -13.02 -55.52
N LYS A 66 8.54 -14.28 -55.85
CA LYS A 66 9.10 -14.82 -57.11
C LYS A 66 10.64 -14.79 -57.21
N GLN A 67 11.36 -15.88 -57.50
CA GLN A 67 11.08 -17.17 -58.17
C GLN A 67 11.78 -18.30 -57.37
N GLN A 68 11.11 -19.41 -57.01
CA GLN A 68 10.67 -20.57 -57.81
C GLN A 68 11.81 -21.49 -58.32
N GLN A 69 11.74 -22.74 -57.80
CA GLN A 69 12.04 -24.04 -58.44
C GLN A 69 13.47 -24.27 -58.97
N GLU A 70 14.15 -25.40 -58.75
CA GLU A 70 13.73 -26.81 -58.82
C GLU A 70 14.54 -27.64 -57.80
N LYS A 71 13.90 -28.48 -56.97
CA LYS A 71 13.86 -29.96 -57.10
C LYS A 71 15.16 -30.63 -57.59
N ASN A 72 15.82 -31.40 -56.72
CA ASN A 72 15.87 -32.84 -56.94
C ASN A 72 16.19 -33.63 -55.66
N GLU A 73 15.44 -34.72 -55.54
CA GLU A 73 15.51 -35.76 -54.53
C GLU A 73 16.63 -36.76 -54.87
N GLY A 74 17.12 -37.46 -53.85
CA GLY A 74 17.69 -38.80 -53.98
C GLY A 74 19.20 -38.88 -54.23
N GLY A 75 19.92 -39.47 -53.28
CA GLY A 75 21.31 -39.89 -53.51
C GLY A 75 22.07 -40.18 -52.24
N GLU A 76 21.83 -41.36 -51.67
CA GLU A 76 22.76 -42.01 -50.76
C GLU A 76 24.17 -41.99 -51.36
N GLY A 77 25.15 -41.56 -50.55
CA GLY A 77 26.50 -41.37 -51.02
C GLY A 77 27.47 -41.16 -49.87
N PHE A 78 27.64 -42.21 -49.06
CA PHE A 78 28.81 -42.41 -48.24
C PHE A 78 30.07 -42.16 -49.08
N ARG A 79 30.65 -40.96 -48.96
CA ARG A 79 31.91 -40.59 -49.59
C ARG A 79 32.88 -40.16 -48.51
N LYS A 80 33.72 -41.14 -48.19
CA LYS A 80 35.05 -41.09 -47.55
C LYS A 80 35.51 -39.68 -47.19
N ILE A 81 35.72 -39.48 -45.90
CA ILE A 81 36.52 -38.39 -45.32
C ILE A 81 37.90 -38.45 -45.98
N GLY A 82 38.06 -37.66 -47.03
CA GLY A 82 39.36 -37.32 -47.59
C GLY A 82 40.03 -36.40 -46.58
N VAL A 83 41.09 -36.89 -45.96
CA VAL A 83 41.98 -36.12 -45.10
C VAL A 83 42.67 -35.09 -45.99
N SER A 84 42.02 -33.93 -46.17
CA SER A 84 42.59 -32.80 -46.91
C SER A 84 43.66 -32.16 -46.03
N LYS A 85 44.89 -32.61 -46.27
CA LYS A 85 46.13 -31.84 -46.32
C LYS A 85 45.96 -30.39 -45.81
N TRP A 86 46.11 -30.24 -44.50
CA TRP A 86 46.26 -28.97 -43.82
C TRP A 86 47.60 -28.39 -44.24
N GLU A 87 47.54 -27.53 -45.25
CA GLU A 87 48.67 -26.76 -45.74
C GLU A 87 49.16 -25.88 -44.59
N SER A 88 50.35 -26.20 -44.09
CA SER A 88 50.99 -25.59 -42.93
C SER A 88 51.41 -24.15 -43.26
N LYS A 89 50.44 -23.23 -43.35
CA LYS A 89 50.72 -21.80 -43.21
C LYS A 89 51.13 -21.57 -41.76
N GLY A 90 52.35 -21.09 -41.58
CA GLY A 90 53.02 -20.92 -40.30
C GLY A 90 52.08 -20.44 -39.21
N PHE A 91 51.95 -21.25 -38.16
CA PHE A 91 51.53 -20.77 -36.86
C PHE A 91 52.60 -19.78 -36.42
N ALA A 92 52.40 -18.49 -36.72
CA ALA A 92 53.06 -17.45 -35.98
C ALA A 92 52.79 -17.76 -34.51
N GLU A 93 53.86 -18.02 -33.73
CA GLU A 93 53.77 -18.26 -32.30
C GLU A 93 53.15 -17.02 -31.66
N GLY A 94 51.82 -17.02 -31.55
CA GLY A 94 51.10 -16.02 -30.79
C GLY A 94 51.66 -16.01 -29.36
N PRO A 95 51.67 -14.84 -28.69
CA PRO A 95 52.31 -14.71 -27.39
C PRO A 95 51.87 -15.84 -26.45
N ARG A 96 52.85 -16.54 -25.85
CA ARG A 96 52.62 -17.63 -24.90
C ARG A 96 51.61 -17.15 -23.85
N ARG A 97 50.42 -17.76 -23.84
CA ARG A 97 49.41 -17.51 -22.81
C ARG A 97 50.05 -17.87 -21.46
N LYS A 98 50.20 -16.88 -20.58
CA LYS A 98 50.74 -17.06 -19.22
C LYS A 98 49.98 -18.18 -18.51
N ARG A 99 50.70 -19.04 -17.79
CA ARG A 99 50.04 -20.09 -17.00
C ARG A 99 49.20 -19.44 -15.89
N PRO A 100 48.11 -20.05 -15.42
CA PRO A 100 47.27 -19.47 -14.37
C PRO A 100 48.00 -19.13 -13.07
N SER A 101 49.18 -19.74 -12.84
CA SER A 101 50.10 -19.49 -11.72
C SER A 101 51.02 -18.27 -11.92
N GLU A 102 51.11 -17.74 -13.15
CA GLU A 102 51.98 -16.62 -13.56
C GLU A 102 51.19 -15.32 -13.78
N LEU A 103 49.87 -15.34 -13.57
CA LEU A 103 49.01 -14.17 -13.67
C LEU A 103 49.16 -13.31 -12.41
N THR A 104 49.32 -12.02 -12.61
CA THR A 104 49.19 -11.04 -11.53
C THR A 104 47.79 -11.07 -10.93
N GLU A 105 47.63 -10.58 -9.69
CA GLU A 105 46.35 -10.64 -8.99
C GLU A 105 45.24 -9.84 -9.71
N GLU A 106 45.63 -8.78 -10.44
CA GLU A 106 44.74 -8.01 -11.30
C GLU A 106 44.30 -8.79 -12.55
N GLU A 107 45.25 -9.43 -13.25
CA GLU A 107 44.96 -10.30 -14.41
C GLU A 107 44.08 -11.50 -14.01
N ARG A 108 44.28 -12.05 -12.80
CA ARG A 108 43.47 -13.14 -12.24
C ARG A 108 42.03 -12.70 -11.96
N ARG A 109 41.84 -11.49 -11.42
CA ARG A 109 40.51 -10.88 -11.23
C ARG A 109 39.82 -10.60 -12.56
N GLU A 110 40.57 -10.13 -13.55
CA GLU A 110 40.03 -9.86 -14.88
C GLU A 110 39.61 -11.15 -15.60
N HIS A 111 40.46 -12.18 -15.55
CA HIS A 111 40.18 -13.49 -16.12
C HIS A 111 38.99 -14.19 -15.43
N ALA A 112 38.80 -13.99 -14.12
CA ALA A 112 37.61 -14.44 -13.41
C ALA A 112 36.35 -13.67 -13.86
N LYS A 113 36.44 -12.34 -14.06
CA LYS A 113 35.34 -11.52 -14.58
C LYS A 113 34.95 -11.94 -16.00
N THR A 114 35.90 -12.18 -16.90
CA THR A 114 35.63 -12.64 -18.27
C THR A 114 34.99 -14.02 -18.28
N ARG A 115 35.51 -14.99 -17.50
CA ARG A 115 34.87 -16.30 -17.36
C ARG A 115 33.45 -16.21 -16.81
N ARG A 116 33.20 -15.34 -15.83
CA ARG A 116 31.86 -15.13 -15.27
C ARG A 116 30.91 -14.53 -16.31
N ARG A 117 31.39 -13.59 -17.15
CA ARG A 117 30.65 -13.03 -18.29
C ARG A 117 30.36 -14.07 -19.37
N GLU A 118 31.33 -14.90 -19.73
CA GLU A 118 31.16 -15.99 -20.70
C GLU A 118 30.17 -17.03 -20.20
N MET A 119 30.25 -17.41 -18.92
CA MET A 119 29.33 -18.38 -18.33
C MET A 119 27.92 -17.81 -18.21
N HIS A 120 27.80 -16.51 -17.90
CA HIS A 120 26.53 -15.79 -17.95
C HIS A 120 26.00 -15.72 -19.41
N ASN A 121 26.84 -15.55 -20.42
CA ASN A 121 26.40 -15.56 -21.83
C ASN A 121 25.94 -16.93 -22.33
N LYS A 122 26.38 -18.01 -21.68
CA LYS A 122 25.91 -19.38 -21.93
C LYS A 122 24.56 -19.68 -21.27
N GLN A 123 24.14 -18.87 -20.29
CA GLN A 123 22.82 -19.02 -19.68
C GLN A 123 21.75 -18.39 -20.58
N GLU A 124 20.60 -19.04 -20.66
CA GLU A 124 19.45 -18.52 -21.39
C GLU A 124 18.99 -17.18 -20.80
N HIS A 125 18.58 -16.25 -21.66
CA HIS A 125 18.22 -14.87 -21.28
C HIS A 125 17.17 -14.79 -20.15
N TRP A 126 16.20 -15.70 -20.10
CA TRP A 126 15.18 -15.69 -19.04
C TRP A 126 15.74 -16.04 -17.66
N LYS A 127 16.78 -16.89 -17.58
CA LYS A 127 17.42 -17.28 -16.32
C LYS A 127 18.21 -16.13 -15.74
N ILE A 128 18.96 -15.44 -16.59
CA ILE A 128 19.67 -14.19 -16.25
C ILE A 128 18.69 -13.14 -15.72
N GLN A 129 17.59 -12.90 -16.44
CA GLN A 129 16.60 -11.91 -16.02
C GLN A 129 15.96 -12.29 -14.67
N LYS A 130 15.71 -13.58 -14.44
CA LYS A 130 15.16 -14.08 -13.17
C LYS A 130 16.16 -13.92 -12.01
N GLU A 131 17.44 -14.21 -12.24
CA GLU A 131 18.51 -13.99 -11.26
C GLU A 131 18.70 -12.51 -10.96
N ALA A 132 18.75 -11.66 -11.99
CA ALA A 132 18.84 -10.20 -11.85
C ALA A 132 17.61 -9.61 -11.12
N LEU A 133 16.40 -10.15 -11.33
CA LEU A 133 15.22 -9.72 -10.60
C LEU A 133 15.29 -10.10 -9.12
N LYS A 134 15.80 -11.28 -8.78
CA LYS A 134 16.01 -11.68 -7.38
C LYS A 134 17.06 -10.82 -6.69
N GLU A 135 18.13 -10.46 -7.41
CA GLU A 135 19.19 -9.59 -6.89
C GLU A 135 18.66 -8.16 -6.66
N LYS A 136 17.91 -7.60 -7.61
CA LYS A 136 17.30 -6.26 -7.48
C LYS A 136 16.22 -6.21 -6.39
N PHE A 137 15.47 -7.29 -6.22
CA PHE A 137 14.32 -7.37 -5.33
C PHE A 137 14.44 -8.57 -4.39
N PRO A 138 15.27 -8.49 -3.33
CA PRO A 138 15.49 -9.62 -2.41
C PRO A 138 14.22 -10.00 -1.63
N GLU A 139 13.36 -9.02 -1.32
CA GLU A 139 12.06 -9.24 -0.67
C GLU A 139 10.93 -9.58 -1.68
N GLY A 140 11.29 -9.75 -2.96
CA GLY A 140 10.38 -10.02 -4.06
C GLY A 140 9.84 -8.76 -4.74
N TRP A 141 9.20 -8.99 -5.89
CA TRP A 141 8.59 -7.91 -6.67
C TRP A 141 7.35 -7.37 -5.94
N ARG A 142 7.43 -6.12 -5.45
CA ARG A 142 6.36 -5.42 -4.75
C ARG A 142 5.97 -4.16 -5.54
N PRO A 143 4.86 -4.20 -6.31
CA PRO A 143 4.41 -3.02 -7.04
C PRO A 143 4.19 -1.84 -6.09
N MET A 144 4.71 -0.66 -6.46
CA MET A 144 4.63 0.54 -5.61
C MET A 144 3.19 1.06 -5.47
N LYS A 145 2.46 1.13 -6.59
CA LYS A 145 1.05 1.59 -6.63
C LYS A 145 0.12 0.38 -6.78
N ARG A 146 -0.27 -0.24 -5.66
CA ARG A 146 -1.29 -1.31 -5.66
C ARG A 146 -2.64 -0.71 -5.33
N LEU A 147 -3.62 -0.94 -6.22
CA LEU A 147 -4.98 -0.51 -5.96
C LEU A 147 -5.62 -1.38 -4.87
N SER A 148 -6.41 -0.77 -3.98
CA SER A 148 -7.19 -1.51 -3.00
C SER A 148 -8.27 -2.34 -3.71
N PRO A 149 -8.66 -3.52 -3.17
CA PRO A 149 -9.76 -4.30 -3.72
C PRO A 149 -11.05 -3.50 -3.89
N ASP A 150 -11.35 -2.65 -2.92
CA ASP A 150 -12.50 -1.75 -2.93
C ASP A 150 -12.41 -0.70 -4.05
N ALA A 151 -11.23 -0.10 -4.27
CA ALA A 151 -11.06 0.83 -5.38
C ALA A 151 -11.14 0.14 -6.75
N MET A 152 -10.73 -1.13 -6.89
CA MET A 152 -10.98 -1.91 -8.11
C MET A 152 -12.49 -2.09 -8.35
N ALA A 153 -13.26 -2.42 -7.30
CA ALA A 153 -14.72 -2.52 -7.39
C ALA A 153 -15.37 -1.17 -7.72
N GLY A 154 -14.89 -0.07 -7.11
CA GLY A 154 -15.33 1.29 -7.41
C GLY A 154 -15.09 1.69 -8.87
N ILE A 155 -13.95 1.34 -9.46
CA ILE A 155 -13.68 1.56 -10.89
C ILE A 155 -14.69 0.82 -11.76
N LYS A 156 -14.96 -0.46 -11.46
CA LYS A 156 -15.95 -1.25 -12.19
C LYS A 156 -17.34 -0.62 -12.08
N ALA A 157 -17.73 -0.21 -10.87
CA ALA A 157 -19.02 0.43 -10.62
C ALA A 157 -19.17 1.73 -11.42
N LEU A 158 -18.17 2.62 -11.38
CA LEU A 158 -18.20 3.89 -12.13
C LEU A 158 -18.34 3.67 -13.64
N HIS A 159 -17.56 2.74 -14.20
CA HIS A 159 -17.60 2.44 -15.63
C HIS A 159 -18.90 1.74 -16.04
N ALA A 160 -19.47 0.91 -15.17
CA ALA A 160 -20.75 0.25 -15.41
C ALA A 160 -21.93 1.24 -15.42
N GLN A 161 -21.89 2.27 -14.56
CA GLN A 161 -22.94 3.30 -14.53
C GLN A 161 -22.82 4.29 -15.69
N TYR A 162 -21.61 4.80 -15.97
CA TYR A 162 -21.38 5.80 -17.01
C TYR A 162 -20.17 5.44 -17.88
N PRO A 163 -20.33 4.51 -18.84
CA PRO A 163 -19.21 4.05 -19.68
C PRO A 163 -18.69 5.16 -20.61
N GLU A 164 -19.57 6.05 -21.07
CA GLU A 164 -19.23 7.18 -21.96
C GLU A 164 -18.40 8.25 -21.24
N GLU A 165 -18.76 8.56 -19.99
CA GLU A 165 -18.04 9.59 -19.22
C GLU A 165 -16.76 9.04 -18.61
N TYR A 166 -16.81 7.84 -18.01
CA TYR A 166 -15.67 7.20 -17.36
C TYR A 166 -14.99 6.25 -18.32
N THR A 167 -14.45 6.78 -19.41
CA THR A 167 -13.61 6.00 -20.34
C THR A 167 -12.33 5.52 -19.67
N THR A 168 -11.70 4.51 -20.27
CA THR A 168 -10.44 3.94 -19.76
C THR A 168 -9.34 4.98 -19.57
N ALA A 169 -9.25 5.98 -20.47
CA ALA A 169 -8.29 7.06 -20.39
C ALA A 169 -8.58 8.02 -19.22
N LYS A 170 -9.85 8.35 -18.98
CA LYS A 170 -10.25 9.21 -17.86
C LYS A 170 -10.03 8.53 -16.51
N LEU A 171 -10.38 7.25 -16.41
CA LEU A 171 -10.12 6.44 -15.21
C LEU A 171 -8.62 6.28 -14.95
N ALA A 172 -7.82 6.08 -16.00
CA ALA A 172 -6.36 6.01 -15.89
C ALA A 172 -5.77 7.30 -15.30
N ALA A 173 -6.26 8.47 -15.74
CA ALA A 173 -5.83 9.75 -15.19
C ALA A 173 -6.28 9.92 -13.72
N MET A 174 -7.53 9.60 -13.40
CA MET A 174 -8.09 9.79 -12.04
C MET A 174 -7.43 8.90 -10.99
N PHE A 175 -7.09 7.66 -11.34
CA PHE A 175 -6.44 6.71 -10.44
C PHE A 175 -4.92 6.68 -10.59
N GLU A 176 -4.33 7.52 -11.45
CA GLU A 176 -2.90 7.55 -11.78
C GLU A 176 -2.33 6.18 -12.16
N MET A 177 -3.08 5.42 -12.95
CA MET A 177 -2.75 4.07 -13.39
C MET A 177 -2.55 4.05 -14.90
N SER A 178 -1.83 3.03 -15.39
CA SER A 178 -1.75 2.85 -16.84
C SER A 178 -3.14 2.48 -17.41
N PRO A 179 -3.48 2.91 -18.63
CA PRO A 179 -4.73 2.52 -19.28
C PRO A 179 -4.80 1.01 -19.58
N GLU A 180 -3.68 0.31 -19.59
CA GLU A 180 -3.62 -1.15 -19.68
C GLU A 180 -4.08 -1.81 -18.38
N ALA A 181 -3.64 -1.29 -17.22
CA ALA A 181 -4.07 -1.80 -15.92
C ALA A 181 -5.58 -1.61 -15.72
N ILE A 182 -6.13 -0.45 -16.10
CA ILE A 182 -7.58 -0.20 -16.06
C ILE A 182 -8.34 -1.17 -16.95
N ARG A 183 -7.87 -1.41 -18.19
CA ARG A 183 -8.48 -2.42 -19.07
C ARG A 183 -8.47 -3.82 -18.44
N ARG A 184 -7.39 -4.20 -17.76
CA ARG A 184 -7.32 -5.48 -17.03
C ARG A 184 -8.32 -5.55 -15.88
N ILE A 185 -8.49 -4.47 -15.11
CA ILE A 185 -9.48 -4.39 -14.02
C ILE A 185 -10.89 -4.55 -14.57
N LEU A 186 -11.23 -3.81 -15.64
CA LEU A 186 -12.54 -3.87 -16.28
C LEU A 186 -12.81 -5.26 -16.91
N ARG A 187 -11.79 -5.93 -17.43
CA ARG A 187 -11.92 -7.27 -18.02
C ARG A 187 -12.01 -8.39 -16.97
N ALA A 188 -11.44 -8.19 -15.78
CA ALA A 188 -11.40 -9.20 -14.73
C ALA A 188 -12.79 -9.42 -14.14
N LYS A 189 -13.31 -10.66 -14.22
CA LYS A 189 -14.63 -11.05 -13.69
C LYS A 189 -14.64 -11.36 -12.18
N TRP A 190 -13.48 -11.33 -11.53
CA TRP A 190 -13.40 -11.66 -10.12
C TRP A 190 -14.06 -10.57 -9.27
N GLU A 191 -14.96 -10.98 -8.39
CA GLU A 191 -15.70 -10.17 -7.43
C GLU A 191 -15.74 -10.92 -6.10
N ALA A 192 -15.55 -10.22 -5.00
CA ALA A 192 -15.59 -10.85 -3.68
C ALA A 192 -17.05 -11.14 -3.29
N SER A 193 -17.30 -12.35 -2.80
CA SER A 193 -18.58 -12.64 -2.15
C SER A 193 -18.74 -11.74 -0.91
N PRO A 194 -19.96 -11.31 -0.54
CA PRO A 194 -20.20 -10.50 0.66
C PRO A 194 -19.59 -11.11 1.93
N GLU A 195 -19.59 -12.45 2.06
CA GLU A 195 -18.96 -13.14 3.20
C GLU A 195 -17.43 -13.01 3.18
N GLU A 196 -16.81 -13.08 2.01
CA GLU A 196 -15.36 -12.94 1.86
C GLU A 196 -14.90 -11.51 2.15
N GLU A 197 -15.73 -10.52 1.80
CA GLU A 197 -15.50 -9.12 2.14
C GLU A 197 -15.55 -8.93 3.65
N GLN A 198 -16.56 -9.47 4.34
CA GLN A 198 -16.64 -9.42 5.80
C GLN A 198 -15.41 -10.07 6.45
N LYS A 199 -15.02 -11.27 6.02
CA LYS A 199 -13.81 -11.95 6.50
C LYS A 199 -12.54 -11.13 6.23
N ARG A 200 -12.49 -10.38 5.12
CA ARG A 200 -11.37 -9.49 4.81
C ARG A 200 -11.34 -8.28 5.73
N GLN A 201 -12.49 -7.63 5.92
CA GLN A 201 -12.65 -6.50 6.82
C GLN A 201 -12.28 -6.91 8.25
N GLU A 202 -12.74 -8.06 8.71
CA GLU A 202 -12.37 -8.62 10.00
C GLU A 202 -10.86 -8.88 10.11
N ARG A 203 -10.23 -9.48 9.09
CA ARG A 203 -8.76 -9.67 9.08
C ARG A 203 -8.01 -8.35 9.13
N TRP A 204 -8.46 -7.34 8.37
CA TRP A 204 -7.88 -5.99 8.40
C TRP A 204 -8.08 -5.32 9.75
N PHE A 205 -9.23 -5.52 10.37
CA PHE A 205 -9.56 -5.01 11.68
C PHE A 205 -8.68 -5.62 12.76
N ARG A 206 -8.61 -6.96 12.82
CA ARG A 206 -7.70 -7.70 13.72
C ARG A 206 -6.25 -7.28 13.51
N ARG A 207 -5.81 -7.11 12.26
CA ARG A 207 -4.48 -6.57 11.95
C ARG A 207 -4.31 -5.16 12.51
N GLY A 208 -5.31 -4.29 12.34
CA GLY A 208 -5.28 -2.92 12.85
C GLY A 208 -5.16 -2.87 14.37
N VAL A 209 -5.92 -3.70 15.08
CA VAL A 209 -5.80 -3.89 16.53
C VAL A 209 -4.37 -4.31 16.87
N ASN A 210 -3.84 -5.37 16.27
CA ASN A 210 -2.49 -5.87 16.57
C ASN A 210 -1.38 -4.84 16.28
N VAL A 211 -1.47 -4.12 15.15
CA VAL A 211 -0.49 -3.09 14.77
C VAL A 211 -0.51 -1.95 15.77
N TRP A 212 -1.70 -1.46 16.14
CA TRP A 212 -1.83 -0.36 17.09
C TRP A 212 -1.53 -0.77 18.52
N SER A 213 -1.80 -2.01 18.93
CA SER A 213 -1.37 -2.54 20.23
C SER A 213 0.16 -2.54 20.32
N ARG A 214 0.85 -3.06 19.30
CA ARG A 214 2.32 -3.02 19.24
C ARG A 214 2.86 -1.59 19.29
N TRP A 215 2.22 -0.65 18.60
CA TRP A 215 2.64 0.75 18.65
C TRP A 215 2.34 1.40 20.00
N ALA A 216 1.25 1.01 20.66
CA ALA A 216 0.90 1.46 22.00
C ALA A 216 1.92 1.00 23.03
N GLU A 217 2.40 -0.24 22.93
CA GLU A 217 3.50 -0.79 23.73
C GLU A 217 4.80 0.01 23.55
N MET A 218 5.07 0.48 22.33
CA MET A 218 6.20 1.39 22.04
C MET A 218 5.95 2.84 22.51
N GLY A 219 4.86 3.11 23.25
CA GLY A 219 4.53 4.41 23.84
C GLY A 219 3.79 5.39 22.91
N VAL A 220 3.53 5.00 21.66
CA VAL A 220 2.78 5.83 20.69
C VAL A 220 1.29 5.83 21.06
N LYS A 221 0.67 7.01 21.08
CA LYS A 221 -0.75 7.16 21.46
C LYS A 221 -1.67 6.60 20.36
N PRO A 222 -2.53 5.59 20.64
CA PRO A 222 -3.46 5.06 19.65
C PRO A 222 -4.57 6.06 19.27
N PRO A 223 -5.00 6.11 17.98
CA PRO A 223 -6.14 6.87 17.51
C PRO A 223 -7.45 6.50 18.20
N GLN A 224 -8.42 7.42 18.17
CA GLN A 224 -9.70 7.23 18.86
C GLN A 224 -10.46 5.97 18.41
N LYS A 225 -10.41 5.62 17.12
CA LYS A 225 -11.02 4.40 16.57
C LYS A 225 -10.56 3.15 17.35
N TRP A 226 -9.25 3.01 17.55
CA TRP A 226 -8.68 1.82 18.19
C TRP A 226 -8.78 1.85 19.71
N ARG A 227 -8.85 3.04 20.32
CA ARG A 227 -9.12 3.17 21.76
C ARG A 227 -10.52 2.71 22.15
N ARG A 228 -11.53 2.98 21.32
CA ARG A 228 -12.90 2.46 21.54
C ARG A 228 -12.93 0.94 21.52
N GLU A 229 -12.05 0.34 20.74
CA GLU A 229 -11.90 -1.11 20.62
C GLU A 229 -11.04 -1.76 21.74
N GLY A 230 -10.58 -0.97 22.71
CA GLY A 230 -9.82 -1.48 23.85
C GLY A 230 -8.29 -1.47 23.66
N VAL A 231 -7.76 -0.90 22.58
CA VAL A 231 -6.31 -0.64 22.46
C VAL A 231 -5.93 0.53 23.38
N ALA A 232 -5.49 0.21 24.59
CA ALA A 232 -5.03 1.18 25.57
C ALA A 232 -3.59 1.64 25.30
N ARG A 233 -3.22 2.80 25.84
CA ARG A 233 -1.83 3.28 25.82
C ARG A 233 -0.99 2.46 26.81
N ASP A 234 0.33 2.50 26.65
CA ASP A 234 1.26 1.94 27.64
C ASP A 234 0.89 2.36 29.09
N LYS A 235 1.00 1.39 30.00
CA LYS A 235 0.59 1.51 31.41
C LYS A 235 1.43 2.55 32.14
N SER A 236 2.71 2.68 31.78
CA SER A 236 3.66 3.65 32.35
C SER A 236 3.14 5.08 32.32
N PHE A 237 2.44 5.48 31.23
CA PHE A 237 1.84 6.81 31.11
C PHE A 237 0.72 7.05 32.12
N HIS A 238 -0.09 6.01 32.39
CA HIS A 238 -1.18 6.09 33.36
C HIS A 238 -0.66 6.06 34.80
N GLU A 239 0.38 5.27 35.07
CA GLU A 239 1.03 5.17 36.38
C GLU A 239 1.65 6.50 36.82
N ASN A 240 2.45 7.14 35.95
CA ASN A 240 3.05 8.45 36.26
C ASN A 240 1.99 9.52 36.57
N ARG A 241 0.87 9.51 35.83
CA ARG A 241 -0.24 10.43 36.08
C ARG A 241 -0.95 10.12 37.41
N LYS A 242 -1.18 8.84 37.72
CA LYS A 242 -1.83 8.40 38.96
C LYS A 242 -0.98 8.77 40.18
N ALA A 243 0.32 8.46 40.14
CA ALA A 243 1.27 8.78 41.20
C ALA A 243 1.35 10.30 41.46
N ALA A 244 1.31 11.13 40.42
CA ALA A 244 1.27 12.59 40.58
C ALA A 244 -0.01 13.08 41.26
N ILE A 245 -1.16 12.47 40.97
CA ILE A 245 -2.45 12.77 41.63
C ILE A 245 -2.41 12.32 43.10
N GLU A 246 -1.93 11.10 43.35
CA GLU A 246 -1.81 10.55 44.70
C GLU A 246 -0.87 11.38 45.58
N ARG A 247 0.25 11.85 45.01
CA ARG A 247 1.16 12.77 45.71
C ARG A 247 0.45 14.07 46.11
N ARG A 248 -0.30 14.69 45.19
CA ARG A 248 -1.08 15.90 45.48
C ARG A 248 -2.12 15.65 46.58
N GLN A 249 -2.85 14.54 46.49
CA GLN A 249 -3.85 14.18 47.51
C GLN A 249 -3.21 13.92 48.87
N ALA A 250 -2.02 13.33 48.93
CA ALA A 250 -1.30 13.09 50.17
C ALA A 250 -0.79 14.39 50.82
N GLU A 251 -0.37 15.37 50.02
CA GLU A 251 0.02 16.71 50.50
C GLU A 251 -1.21 17.45 51.07
N GLU A 252 -2.33 17.49 50.34
CA GLU A 252 -3.60 18.09 50.79
C GLU A 252 -4.12 17.43 52.07
N ALA A 253 -4.06 16.09 52.16
CA ALA A 253 -4.46 15.37 53.37
C ALA A 253 -3.57 15.69 54.59
N ARG A 254 -2.27 15.98 54.39
CA ARG A 254 -1.37 16.41 55.46
C ARG A 254 -1.67 17.83 55.90
N GLU A 255 -1.95 18.73 54.96
CA GLU A 255 -2.38 20.11 55.25
C GLU A 255 -3.70 20.11 56.02
N ASP A 256 -4.71 19.37 55.58
CA ASP A 256 -5.98 19.17 56.28
C ASP A 256 -5.80 18.62 57.70
N GLN A 257 -4.89 17.66 57.89
CA GLN A 257 -4.56 17.13 59.21
C GLN A 257 -3.89 18.20 60.08
N GLY A 258 -2.97 18.99 59.51
CA GLY A 258 -2.35 20.14 60.17
C GLY A 258 -3.38 21.19 60.59
N GLU A 259 -4.30 21.57 59.69
CA GLU A 259 -5.40 22.49 59.99
C GLU A 259 -6.31 21.95 61.09
N LYS A 260 -6.69 20.66 61.04
CA LYS A 260 -7.50 20.03 62.08
C LYS A 260 -6.81 20.06 63.44
N LEU A 261 -5.49 19.84 63.48
CA LEU A 261 -4.71 19.94 64.70
C LEU A 261 -4.63 21.38 65.21
N GLN A 262 -4.44 22.36 64.32
CA GLN A 262 -4.46 23.78 64.67
C GLN A 262 -5.82 24.21 65.23
N ARG A 263 -6.93 23.80 64.61
CA ARG A 263 -8.29 24.06 65.13
C ARG A 263 -8.49 23.46 66.52
N LYS A 264 -8.09 22.19 66.73
CA LYS A 264 -8.15 21.54 68.04
C LYS A 264 -7.33 22.23 69.13
N LEU A 265 -6.15 22.74 68.79
CA LEU A 265 -5.30 23.47 69.74
C LEU A 265 -5.87 24.87 70.04
N GLY A 266 -6.43 25.55 69.04
CA GLY A 266 -7.11 26.84 69.21
C GLY A 266 -8.36 26.75 70.09
N ASP A 267 -9.16 25.70 69.93
CA ASP A 267 -10.35 25.44 70.75
C ASP A 267 -10.00 25.03 72.21
N SER A 268 -8.76 24.64 72.49
CA SER A 268 -8.30 24.21 73.81
C SER A 268 -7.71 25.34 74.66
N ILE A 269 -7.48 26.53 74.09
CA ILE A 269 -6.81 27.68 74.72
C ILE A 269 -7.80 28.81 75.10
N MET A 270 -9.08 28.64 74.78
CA MET A 270 -10.19 29.53 75.18
C MET A 270 -11.09 28.84 76.22
#